data_AF-A0A2M6WA06-F1
#
_entry.id   AF-A0A2M6WA06-F1
#
_cell.length_a   1.000
_cell.length_b   1.000
_cell.length_c   1.000
_cell.angle_alpha   90.00
_cell.angle_beta   90.00
_cell.angle_gamma   90.00
#
_symmetry.space_group_name_H-M   'P 1'
#
loop_
_entity.id
_entity.type
_entity.pdbx_description
1 polymer ?
#
loop_
_entity_poly.entity_id
_entity_poly.type
_entity_poly.pdbx_seq_one_letter_code
_entity_poly.pdbx_strand_id
1 'polypeptide(L)'
;MTKENNHEENIQLIFSRLRDIFNLKDFQFKTMQRQIDSDGRGIINLKKSYVLAHTNLKTKSITIDIYTPRHRKPKSLKSVLNILAHEISHHQKPPFRQIWHRRIIARQHYPEFYSQVNKNIEKIKKDEVLKKFYSQA
;
A
#
# COMPACT_ATOMS: atom_id res chain seq x y z
N MET A 1 -17.87 -3.46 27.04
CA MET A 1 -16.86 -4.21 26.27
C MET A 1 -16.75 -3.56 24.89
N THR A 2 -15.76 -2.69 24.68
CA THR A 2 -15.48 -2.11 23.37
C THR A 2 -15.07 -3.25 22.44
N LYS A 3 -15.88 -3.52 21.41
CA LYS A 3 -15.52 -4.42 20.31
C LYS A 3 -14.14 -3.99 19.83
N GLU A 4 -13.12 -4.82 20.01
CA GLU A 4 -11.82 -4.56 19.39
C GLU A 4 -12.08 -4.44 17.89
N ASN A 5 -11.88 -3.25 17.31
CA ASN A 5 -12.04 -3.06 15.87
C ASN A 5 -11.13 -4.07 15.18
N ASN A 6 -11.71 -4.87 14.28
CA ASN A 6 -10.95 -5.81 13.48
C ASN A 6 -9.87 -5.03 12.70
N HIS A 7 -8.64 -5.55 12.65
CA HIS A 7 -7.51 -4.93 11.94
C HIS A 7 -7.89 -4.51 10.51
N GLU A 8 -8.70 -5.32 9.85
CA GLU A 8 -9.25 -5.05 8.52
C GLU A 8 -10.16 -3.81 8.50
N GLU A 9 -11.07 -3.66 9.46
CA GLU A 9 -11.97 -2.51 9.58
C GLU A 9 -11.17 -1.22 9.80
N ASN A 10 -10.14 -1.26 10.65
CA ASN A 10 -9.25 -0.11 10.86
C ASN A 10 -8.55 0.30 9.56
N ILE A 11 -8.11 -0.66 8.75
CA ILE A 11 -7.47 -0.37 7.46
C ILE A 11 -8.47 0.17 6.44
N GLN A 12 -9.71 -0.33 6.42
CA GLN A 12 -10.77 0.21 5.58
C GLN A 12 -11.08 1.67 5.93
N LEU A 13 -11.15 2.00 7.22
CA LEU A 13 -11.33 3.38 7.70
C LEU A 13 -10.15 4.28 7.30
N ILE A 14 -8.92 3.79 7.43
CA ILE A 14 -7.72 4.49 6.96
C ILE A 14 -7.79 4.74 5.45
N PHE A 15 -8.16 3.73 4.66
CA PHE A 15 -8.28 3.90 3.22
C PHE A 15 -9.36 4.92 2.86
N SER A 16 -10.51 4.89 3.54
CA SER A 16 -11.56 5.90 3.36
C SER A 16 -11.03 7.31 3.58
N ARG A 17 -10.29 7.54 4.68
CA ARG A 17 -9.68 8.85 4.96
C ARG A 17 -8.65 9.25 3.90
N LEU A 18 -7.85 8.30 3.41
CA LEU A 18 -6.89 8.55 2.33
C LEU A 18 -7.59 8.89 1.02
N ARG A 19 -8.75 8.30 0.71
CA ARG A 19 -9.54 8.67 -0.47
C ARG A 19 -9.91 10.15 -0.43
N ASP A 20 -10.30 10.66 0.73
CA ASP A 20 -10.64 12.07 0.90
C ASP A 20 -9.40 12.96 0.73
N ILE A 21 -8.29 12.62 1.40
CA ILE A 21 -7.03 13.38 1.35
C ILE A 21 -6.48 13.47 -0.08
N PHE A 22 -6.55 12.38 -0.84
CA PHE A 22 -5.96 12.28 -2.17
C PHE A 22 -6.98 12.40 -3.32
N ASN A 23 -8.25 12.71 -3.01
CA ASN A 23 -9.34 12.81 -3.99
C ASN A 23 -9.44 11.56 -4.91
N LEU A 24 -9.34 10.38 -4.31
CA LEU A 24 -9.32 9.08 -5.02
C LEU A 24 -10.76 8.62 -5.36
N LYS A 25 -11.41 9.39 -6.23
CA LYS A 25 -12.74 9.06 -6.76
C LYS A 25 -12.70 7.72 -7.50
N ASP A 26 -13.68 6.87 -7.19
CA ASP A 26 -13.85 5.52 -7.77
C ASP A 26 -12.75 4.51 -7.48
N PHE A 27 -11.80 4.83 -6.59
CA PHE A 27 -10.79 3.85 -6.21
C PHE A 27 -11.38 2.71 -5.38
N GLN A 28 -11.02 1.49 -5.76
CA GLN A 28 -11.35 0.29 -5.02
C GLN A 28 -10.16 -0.13 -4.15
N PHE A 29 -10.44 -0.52 -2.91
CA PHE A 29 -9.45 -1.10 -2.03
C PHE A 29 -9.77 -2.55 -1.74
N LYS A 30 -8.73 -3.39 -1.82
CA LYS A 30 -8.84 -4.82 -1.58
C LYS A 30 -7.72 -5.27 -0.65
N THR A 31 -8.01 -6.21 0.23
CA THR A 31 -6.99 -6.89 1.03
C THR A 31 -6.56 -8.16 0.31
N MET A 32 -5.26 -8.45 0.33
CA MET A 32 -4.73 -9.65 -0.28
C MET A 32 -5.03 -10.86 0.62
N GLN A 33 -5.80 -11.80 0.08
CA GLN A 33 -6.02 -13.10 0.69
C GLN A 33 -4.91 -14.04 0.26
N ARG A 34 -4.14 -14.57 1.21
CA ARG A 34 -3.13 -15.59 0.95
C ARG A 34 -3.61 -16.93 1.46
N GLN A 35 -3.25 -17.99 0.75
CA GLN A 35 -3.36 -19.35 1.28
C GLN A 35 -2.52 -19.45 2.55
N ILE A 36 -3.05 -20.13 3.56
CA ILE A 36 -2.42 -20.39 4.84
C ILE A 36 -2.22 -21.90 4.91
N ASP A 37 -1.05 -22.34 5.39
CA ASP A 37 -0.78 -23.76 5.61
C ASP A 37 -1.49 -24.29 6.88
N SER A 38 -1.37 -25.60 7.11
CA SER A 38 -1.94 -26.28 8.29
C SER A 38 -1.46 -25.71 9.62
N ASP A 39 -0.31 -25.04 9.63
CA ASP A 39 0.34 -24.49 10.83
C ASP A 39 0.01 -22.99 11.02
N GLY A 40 -0.90 -22.42 10.22
CA GLY A 40 -1.28 -21.02 10.30
C GLY A 40 -0.27 -20.05 9.66
N ARG A 41 0.71 -20.53 8.88
CA ARG A 41 1.70 -19.70 8.18
C ARG A 41 1.24 -19.40 6.76
N GLY A 42 1.51 -18.18 6.30
CA GLY A 42 1.04 -17.71 5.00
C GLY A 42 1.85 -18.26 3.84
N ILE A 43 3.05 -17.72 3.64
CA ILE A 43 3.84 -18.02 2.45
C ILE A 43 4.79 -19.20 2.71
N ILE A 44 4.49 -20.33 2.08
CA ILE A 44 5.34 -21.52 2.07
C ILE A 44 6.68 -21.25 1.34
N ASN A 45 6.65 -20.48 0.24
CA ASN A 45 7.86 -20.11 -0.51
C ASN A 45 8.03 -18.59 -0.66
N LEU A 46 8.74 -18.00 0.33
CA LEU A 46 9.01 -16.56 0.39
C LEU A 46 9.82 -16.06 -0.82
N LYS A 47 10.68 -16.89 -1.42
CA LYS A 47 11.52 -16.48 -2.57
C LYS A 47 10.73 -16.27 -3.86
N LYS A 48 9.60 -16.95 -4.04
CA LYS A 48 8.78 -16.88 -5.27
C LYS A 48 7.56 -15.97 -5.18
N SER A 49 7.11 -15.61 -3.96
CA SER A 49 5.75 -15.08 -3.76
C SER A 49 5.69 -13.77 -2.94
N TYR A 50 6.79 -13.00 -2.88
CA TYR A 50 6.91 -11.81 -2.04
C TYR A 50 6.34 -10.55 -2.70
N VAL A 51 5.04 -10.53 -3.00
CA VAL A 51 4.34 -9.31 -3.46
C VAL A 51 3.61 -8.69 -2.27
N LEU A 52 4.03 -7.50 -1.81
CA LEU A 52 3.42 -6.83 -0.66
C LEU A 52 2.15 -6.05 -1.02
N ALA A 53 2.11 -5.50 -2.22
CA ALA A 53 0.99 -4.77 -2.76
C ALA A 53 1.06 -4.77 -4.27
N HIS A 54 -0.07 -4.49 -4.90
CA HIS A 54 -0.13 -4.17 -6.32
C HIS A 54 -1.27 -3.19 -6.56
N THR A 55 -1.15 -2.44 -7.64
CA THR A 55 -2.15 -1.48 -8.05
C THR A 55 -2.46 -1.63 -9.53
N ASN A 56 -3.74 -1.51 -9.88
CA ASN A 56 -4.18 -1.52 -11.27
C ASN A 56 -4.56 -0.10 -11.67
N LEU A 57 -3.76 0.48 -12.58
CA LEU A 57 -3.93 1.84 -13.07
C LEU A 57 -5.22 2.04 -13.87
N LYS A 58 -5.66 1.01 -14.60
CA LYS A 58 -6.86 1.07 -15.44
C LYS A 58 -8.14 0.99 -14.61
N THR A 59 -8.20 0.05 -13.67
CA THR A 59 -9.39 -0.19 -12.84
C THR A 59 -9.38 0.59 -11.53
N LYS A 60 -8.34 1.41 -11.28
CA LYS A 60 -8.17 2.20 -10.05
C LYS A 60 -8.30 1.34 -8.77
N SER A 61 -7.74 0.14 -8.78
CA SER A 61 -7.80 -0.76 -7.63
C SER A 61 -6.45 -0.89 -6.96
N ILE A 62 -6.40 -0.69 -5.65
CA ILE A 62 -5.21 -0.90 -4.81
C ILE A 62 -5.45 -2.14 -3.96
N THR A 63 -4.56 -3.11 -4.08
CA THR A 63 -4.60 -4.35 -3.28
C THR A 63 -3.34 -4.42 -2.43
N ILE A 64 -3.49 -4.57 -1.11
CA ILE A 64 -2.35 -4.67 -0.20
C ILE A 64 -2.44 -5.91 0.68
N ASP A 65 -1.29 -6.47 1.03
CA ASP A 65 -1.17 -7.46 2.08
C ASP A 65 -1.04 -6.77 3.43
N ILE A 66 -2.09 -6.83 4.23
CA ILE A 66 -2.17 -6.17 5.53
C ILE A 66 -1.53 -6.98 6.67
N TYR A 67 -1.09 -8.20 6.37
CA TYR A 67 -0.51 -9.12 7.33
C TYR A 67 0.93 -9.45 6.94
N THR A 68 1.72 -9.91 7.91
CA THR A 68 3.11 -10.29 7.67
C THR A 68 3.17 -11.55 6.77
N PRO A 69 4.09 -11.59 5.80
CA PRO A 69 4.18 -12.69 4.83
C PRO A 69 4.26 -14.10 5.45
N ARG A 70 5.07 -14.27 6.49
CA ARG A 70 5.33 -15.58 7.11
C ARG A 70 4.29 -15.95 8.17
N HIS A 71 4.07 -15.07 9.14
CA HIS A 71 3.28 -15.39 10.34
C HIS A 71 1.86 -14.84 10.31
N ARG A 72 1.45 -14.19 9.22
CA ARG A 72 0.13 -13.55 9.08
C ARG A 72 -0.26 -12.62 10.23
N LYS A 73 0.71 -12.09 10.98
CA LYS A 73 0.49 -11.09 12.03
C LYS A 73 0.10 -9.74 11.41
N PRO A 74 -0.79 -8.95 12.02
CA PRO A 74 -1.10 -7.59 11.57
C PRO A 74 0.15 -6.75 11.31
N LYS A 75 0.25 -6.11 10.13
CA LYS A 75 1.29 -5.10 9.89
C LYS A 75 0.99 -3.85 10.71
N SER A 76 2.04 -3.13 11.11
CA SER A 76 1.86 -1.83 11.73
C SER A 76 1.13 -0.87 10.78
N LEU A 77 0.28 0.00 11.34
CA LEU A 77 -0.49 0.96 10.56
C LEU A 77 0.43 1.93 9.79
N LYS A 78 1.58 2.30 10.37
CA LYS A 78 2.66 3.03 9.65
C LYS A 78 3.14 2.30 8.39
N SER A 79 3.36 0.99 8.47
CA SER A 79 3.78 0.20 7.31
C SER A 79 2.69 0.17 6.23
N VAL A 80 1.42 0.01 6.63
CA VAL A 80 0.27 0.05 5.72
C VAL A 80 0.14 1.42 5.04
N LEU A 81 0.26 2.51 5.79
CA LEU A 81 0.21 3.88 5.25
C LEU A 81 1.33 4.14 4.24
N ASN A 82 2.55 3.69 4.52
CA ASN A 82 3.68 3.83 3.59
C ASN A 82 3.46 3.02 2.30
N ILE A 83 2.91 1.81 2.40
CA ILE A 83 2.54 1.01 1.23
C ILE A 83 1.46 1.74 0.42
N LEU A 84 0.40 2.23 1.06
CA LEU A 84 -0.66 2.97 0.36
C LEU A 84 -0.14 4.25 -0.30
N ALA A 85 0.76 5.00 0.35
CA ALA A 85 1.41 6.16 -0.24
C ALA A 85 2.21 5.80 -1.50
N HIS A 86 2.89 4.64 -1.50
CA HIS A 86 3.59 4.10 -2.66
C HIS A 86 2.62 3.77 -3.80
N GLU A 87 1.57 2.99 -3.52
CA GLU A 87 0.59 2.57 -4.53
C GLU A 87 -0.19 3.75 -5.12
N ILE A 88 -0.54 4.76 -4.31
CA ILE A 88 -1.17 6.00 -4.78
C ILE A 88 -0.21 6.78 -5.71
N SER A 89 1.09 6.75 -5.42
CA SER A 89 2.10 7.44 -6.25
C SER A 89 2.17 6.84 -7.66
N HIS A 90 1.92 5.55 -7.83
CA HIS A 90 1.84 4.93 -9.16
C HIS A 90 0.69 5.49 -10.01
N HIS A 91 -0.38 6.01 -9.39
CA HIS A 91 -1.46 6.69 -10.12
C HIS A 91 -1.15 8.15 -10.43
N GLN A 92 -0.41 8.82 -9.56
CA GLN A 92 -0.03 10.22 -9.74
C GLN A 92 1.16 10.39 -10.69
N LYS A 93 2.08 9.43 -10.67
CA LYS A 93 3.28 9.35 -11.50
C LYS A 93 3.36 7.96 -12.12
N PRO A 94 2.56 7.70 -13.17
CA PRO A 94 2.50 6.39 -13.79
C PRO A 94 3.84 6.00 -14.42
N PRO A 95 4.13 4.69 -14.45
CA PRO A 95 5.32 4.17 -15.09
C PRO A 95 5.30 4.54 -16.58
N PHE A 96 6.44 4.97 -17.09
CA PHE A 96 6.62 5.31 -18.50
C PHE A 96 7.72 4.46 -19.13
N ARG A 97 7.76 4.45 -20.47
CA ARG A 97 8.82 3.78 -21.24
C ARG A 97 9.79 4.81 -21.77
N GLN A 98 11.07 4.48 -21.74
CA GLN A 98 12.15 5.34 -22.24
C GLN A 98 13.13 4.50 -23.06
N ILE A 99 13.72 5.09 -24.09
CA ILE A 99 14.84 4.48 -24.82
C ILE A 99 16.14 4.81 -24.08
N TRP A 100 16.92 3.79 -23.74
CA TRP A 100 18.23 3.90 -23.10
C TRP A 100 19.20 2.95 -23.80
N HIS A 101 20.28 3.47 -24.40
CA HIS A 101 21.21 2.72 -25.24
C HIS A 101 20.52 1.75 -26.21
N ARG A 102 19.59 2.28 -27.02
CA ARG A 102 18.81 1.52 -28.02
C ARG A 102 17.87 0.44 -27.46
N ARG A 103 17.65 0.39 -26.13
CA ARG A 103 16.70 -0.54 -25.48
C ARG A 103 15.52 0.22 -24.90
N ILE A 104 14.31 -0.32 -25.04
CA ILE A 104 13.12 0.22 -24.38
C ILE A 104 13.09 -0.31 -22.95
N ILE A 105 13.19 0.58 -21.97
CA ILE A 105 13.13 0.25 -20.55
C ILE A 105 11.87 0.82 -19.90
N ALA A 106 11.29 0.08 -18.96
CA ALA A 106 10.20 0.56 -18.13
C ALA A 106 10.76 1.30 -16.91
N ARG A 107 10.36 2.55 -16.72
CA ARG A 107 10.72 3.37 -15.55
C ARG A 107 9.55 3.36 -14.58
N GLN A 108 9.53 2.37 -13.69
CA GLN A 108 8.47 2.24 -12.66
C GLN A 108 8.77 3.06 -11.39
N HIS A 109 10.04 3.11 -10.97
CA HIS A 109 10.50 3.77 -9.75
C HIS A 109 11.63 4.75 -10.03
N TYR A 110 11.41 5.71 -10.93
CA TYR A 110 12.37 6.78 -11.23
C TYR A 110 12.47 7.79 -10.07
N PRO A 111 13.54 8.59 -9.90
CA PRO A 111 13.67 9.48 -8.74
C PRO A 111 12.46 10.40 -8.48
N GLU A 112 11.80 10.89 -9.53
CA GLU A 112 10.57 11.68 -9.41
C GLU A 112 9.42 10.92 -8.74
N PHE A 113 9.34 9.61 -8.97
CA PHE A 113 8.37 8.75 -8.30
C PHE A 113 8.62 8.74 -6.79
N TYR A 114 9.87 8.57 -6.34
CA TYR A 114 10.19 8.61 -4.91
C TYR A 114 9.95 9.99 -4.29
N SER A 115 10.19 11.06 -5.04
CA SER A 115 9.80 12.42 -4.61
C SER A 115 8.28 12.52 -4.39
N GLN A 116 7.48 11.92 -5.27
CA GLN A 116 6.02 11.88 -5.11
C GLN A 116 5.57 11.04 -3.91
N VAL A 117 6.21 9.89 -3.67
CA VAL A 117 5.96 9.06 -2.47
C VAL A 117 6.21 9.88 -1.20
N ASN A 118 7.33 10.60 -1.13
CA ASN A 118 7.66 11.43 0.02
C ASN A 118 6.64 12.56 0.22
N LYS A 119 6.21 13.22 -0.86
CA LYS A 119 5.14 14.23 -0.80
C LYS A 119 3.83 13.65 -0.24
N ASN A 120 3.47 12.44 -0.64
CA ASN A 120 2.28 11.76 -0.13
C ASN A 120 2.42 11.42 1.36
N ILE A 121 3.56 10.90 1.79
CA ILE A 121 3.83 10.61 3.21
C ILE A 121 3.72 11.89 4.04
N GLU A 122 4.33 12.99 3.60
CA GLU A 122 4.24 14.28 4.30
C GLU A 122 2.80 14.82 4.34
N LYS A 123 2.01 14.61 3.28
CA LYS A 123 0.58 14.95 3.28
C LYS A 123 -0.20 14.14 4.32
N ILE A 124 0.09 12.85 4.47
CA ILE A 124 -0.52 11.98 5.47
C ILE A 124 -0.12 12.41 6.89
N LYS A 125 1.14 12.74 7.12
CA LYS A 125 1.63 13.22 8.43
C LYS A 125 0.99 14.54 8.88
N LYS A 126 0.53 15.36 7.95
CA LYS A 126 -0.19 16.61 8.25
C LYS A 126 -1.66 16.38 8.62
N ASP A 127 -2.24 15.23 8.30
CA ASP A 127 -3.62 14.91 8.64
C ASP A 127 -3.79 14.63 10.15
N GLU A 128 -4.79 15.25 10.77
CA GLU A 128 -5.00 15.17 12.22
C GLU A 128 -5.32 13.76 12.71
N VAL A 129 -5.98 12.95 11.88
CA VAL A 129 -6.40 11.59 12.22
C VAL A 129 -5.25 10.61 11.99
N LEU A 130 -4.55 10.73 10.87
CA LEU A 130 -3.51 9.77 10.46
C LEU A 130 -2.13 10.03 11.07
N LYS A 131 -1.82 11.27 11.49
CA LYS A 131 -0.51 11.63 12.09
C LYS A 131 -0.14 10.78 13.31
N LYS A 132 -1.14 10.38 14.12
CA LYS A 132 -0.94 9.57 15.33
C LYS A 132 -0.26 8.22 15.06
N PHE A 133 -0.45 7.67 13.86
CA PHE A 133 0.15 6.39 13.47
C PHE A 133 1.64 6.52 13.09
N TYR A 134 2.13 7.74 12.87
CA TYR A 134 3.55 8.01 12.64
C TYR A 134 4.31 8.34 13.93
N SER A 135 3.63 8.87 14.96
CA SER A 135 4.24 9.24 16.25
C SER A 135 4.34 8.06 17.23
N GLN A 136 3.54 7.02 17.07
CA GLN A 136 3.53 5.82 17.92
C GLN A 136 4.55 4.74 17.52
N ALA A 137 5.59 5.09 16.75
CA ALA A 137 6.52 4.14 16.13
C ALA A 137 7.93 4.26 16.66
#